data_AF-A0A7V9FW37-F1
#
_entry.id   AF-A0A7V9FW37-F1
#
_cell.length_a   1.000
_cell.length_b   1.000
_cell.length_c   1.000
_cell.angle_alpha   90.00
_cell.angle_beta   90.00
_cell.angle_gamma   90.00
#
_symmetry.space_group_name_H-M   'P 1'
#
loop_
_entity.id
_entity.type
_entity.pdbx_description
1 polymer ?
#
loop_
_entity_poly.entity_id
_entity_poly.type
_entity_poly.pdbx_seq_one_letter_code
_entity_poly.pdbx_strand_id
1 'polypeptide(L)'
;MRTPPPSRRRPRRLDVVAYRVRIDLKGTKPPLWRRLQVASDLFLDDFHDVIQAAFGWTDSHLHRFGCGPEYYSHDTEYYLCPFDVEEGETGVPEDQVRLDEVLVEIGDKLFYSYDFGDDWQHTIKLEAVVCHEESAPRVICTAGRRPGPAEDCGGVYGYELVVASADPTHTDHAAAVAEYTCQFGLDADHAPFTPITFDIDEINRALADLGLDDTTSQLDVPEPLAELVHAVRTRNGKQRLRRLIRDAALDQPVQVDTETAARMVRPYAWLLDRVGTDGITLTGAGYLPPVHVEAAVTELHLGKEWIGKGNRESQTLPVLDLRESAQKAGLLRKHRGKVLLTARGRAMRRDPVALWWLLAQKTPPPSTDACQTQAGLMVLVATAAQITDNLDATVADLLGAIGWMSADGTQLTGSMASYAAWHTAAVLRRVGAFTDDGDFDRRQRPTPDGVIFARAALTR
;
A
#
# COMPACT_ATOMS: atom_id res chain seq x y z
N MET A 1 -38.74 1.81 2.14
CA MET A 1 -37.52 2.54 1.74
C MET A 1 -37.72 3.99 2.12
N ARG A 2 -36.89 4.52 3.04
CA ARG A 2 -36.90 5.95 3.39
C ARG A 2 -36.36 6.73 2.19
N THR A 3 -36.99 7.86 1.86
CA THR A 3 -36.41 8.81 0.89
C THR A 3 -35.12 9.34 1.49
N PRO A 4 -33.97 9.27 0.78
CA PRO A 4 -32.73 9.82 1.29
C PRO A 4 -32.88 11.34 1.53
N PRO A 5 -32.22 11.89 2.56
CA PRO A 5 -32.24 13.32 2.81
C PRO A 5 -31.71 14.08 1.58
N PRO A 6 -32.14 15.34 1.36
CA PRO A 6 -31.59 16.14 0.28
C PRO A 6 -30.09 16.33 0.49
N SER A 7 -29.32 16.35 -0.61
CA SER A 7 -27.88 16.50 -0.48
C SER A 7 -27.54 17.83 0.19
N ARG A 8 -26.65 17.76 1.18
CA ARG A 8 -26.14 18.89 1.96
C ARG A 8 -24.84 19.44 1.40
N ARG A 9 -24.26 18.75 0.40
CA ARG A 9 -23.06 19.16 -0.31
C ARG A 9 -23.28 20.46 -1.08
N ARG A 10 -22.30 21.34 -0.97
CA ARG A 10 -22.19 22.62 -1.69
C ARG A 10 -21.12 22.49 -2.79
N PRO A 11 -21.09 23.39 -3.78
CA PRO A 11 -20.08 23.33 -4.84
C PRO A 11 -18.65 23.38 -4.29
N ARG A 12 -17.76 22.58 -4.88
CA ARG A 12 -16.33 22.57 -4.56
C ARG A 12 -15.71 23.95 -4.80
N ARG A 13 -14.69 24.27 -4.00
CA ARG A 13 -13.87 25.46 -4.21
C ARG A 13 -12.95 25.26 -5.40
N LEU A 14 -12.70 26.34 -6.13
CA LEU A 14 -11.73 26.35 -7.22
C LEU A 14 -10.30 26.38 -6.67
N ASP A 15 -10.08 27.15 -5.59
CA ASP A 15 -8.79 27.29 -4.94
C ASP A 15 -8.73 26.45 -3.65
N VAL A 16 -7.59 25.81 -3.42
CA VAL A 16 -7.28 25.12 -2.17
C VAL A 16 -6.92 26.15 -1.10
N VAL A 17 -7.59 26.05 0.05
CA VAL A 17 -7.34 26.90 1.22
C VAL A 17 -7.11 26.02 2.44
N ALA A 18 -6.57 26.58 3.51
CA ALA A 18 -6.37 25.86 4.76
C ALA A 18 -7.56 26.14 5.69
N TYR A 19 -8.24 25.08 6.10
CA TYR A 19 -9.29 25.10 7.10
C TYR A 19 -8.70 24.88 8.48
N ARG A 20 -8.96 25.82 9.39
CA ARG A 20 -8.78 25.54 10.82
C ARG A 20 -10.05 24.88 11.33
N VAL A 21 -9.95 23.60 11.67
CA VAL A 21 -11.05 22.82 12.23
C VAL A 21 -10.77 22.47 13.68
N ARG A 22 -11.82 22.46 14.49
CA ARG A 22 -11.79 21.92 15.84
C ARG A 22 -12.67 20.68 15.90
N ILE A 23 -12.11 19.60 16.42
CA ILE A 23 -12.73 18.29 16.54
C ILE A 23 -12.93 18.03 18.01
N ASP A 24 -14.18 18.10 18.48
CA ASP A 24 -14.55 17.83 19.87
C ASP A 24 -15.16 16.42 19.99
N LEU A 25 -14.70 15.63 20.96
CA LEU A 25 -15.33 14.36 21.32
C LEU A 25 -16.50 14.63 22.28
N LYS A 26 -17.71 14.28 21.84
CA LYS A 26 -18.95 14.52 22.57
C LYS A 26 -19.00 13.68 23.85
N GLY A 27 -19.63 14.24 24.89
CA GLY A 27 -19.89 13.52 26.15
C GLY A 27 -18.78 13.62 27.21
N THR A 28 -17.59 14.10 26.84
CA THR A 28 -16.46 14.22 27.79
C THR A 28 -16.50 15.48 28.65
N LYS A 29 -16.07 15.38 29.91
CA LYS A 29 -15.94 16.52 30.83
C LYS A 29 -14.72 16.35 31.75
N PRO A 30 -13.71 17.26 31.69
CA PRO A 30 -13.58 18.45 30.82
C PRO A 30 -13.54 18.10 29.31
N PRO A 31 -13.75 19.07 28.39
CA PRO A 31 -13.78 18.78 26.96
C PRO A 31 -12.47 18.15 26.45
N LEU A 32 -12.59 17.05 25.70
CA LEU A 32 -11.53 16.41 24.93
C LEU A 32 -11.62 16.84 23.46
N TRP A 33 -10.53 17.38 22.91
CA TRP A 33 -10.53 17.91 21.55
C TRP A 33 -9.15 17.99 20.89
N ARG A 34 -9.15 18.13 19.56
CA ARG A 34 -8.00 18.44 18.70
C ARG A 34 -8.32 19.61 17.78
N ARG A 35 -7.34 20.44 17.45
CA ARG A 35 -7.45 21.53 16.48
C ARG A 35 -6.42 21.34 15.38
N LEU A 36 -6.92 21.20 14.16
CA LEU A 36 -6.12 20.92 12.99
C LEU A 36 -6.20 22.08 12.00
N GLN A 37 -5.11 22.30 11.26
CA GLN A 37 -5.16 22.99 9.98
C GLN A 37 -5.12 21.92 8.90
N VAL A 38 -6.12 21.92 8.01
CA VAL A 38 -6.27 20.92 6.95
C VAL A 38 -6.53 21.57 5.61
N ALA A 39 -6.02 21.01 4.52
CA ALA A 39 -6.34 21.46 3.17
C ALA A 39 -7.83 21.23 2.88
N SER A 40 -8.49 22.24 2.30
CA SER A 40 -9.95 22.23 2.10
C SER A 40 -10.42 21.16 1.11
N ASP A 41 -9.51 20.68 0.27
CA ASP A 41 -9.76 19.71 -0.80
C ASP A 41 -9.53 18.25 -0.41
N LEU A 42 -9.24 17.96 0.86
CA LEU A 42 -9.18 16.59 1.35
C LEU A 42 -10.55 15.91 1.20
N PHE A 43 -10.53 14.66 0.77
CA PHE A 43 -11.70 13.80 0.78
C PHE A 43 -12.00 13.31 2.20
N LEU A 44 -13.22 12.84 2.43
CA LEU A 44 -13.63 12.39 3.76
C LEU A 44 -12.91 11.09 4.19
N ASP A 45 -12.51 10.22 3.27
CA ASP A 45 -11.66 9.07 3.57
C ASP A 45 -10.25 9.50 4.03
N ASP A 46 -9.63 10.46 3.34
CA ASP A 46 -8.36 11.05 3.81
C ASP A 46 -8.54 11.76 5.16
N PHE A 47 -9.70 12.39 5.40
CA PHE A 47 -9.96 13.07 6.68
C PHE A 47 -10.28 12.11 7.83
N HIS A 48 -10.89 10.95 7.55
CA HIS A 48 -11.01 9.85 8.52
C HIS A 48 -9.63 9.45 9.04
N ASP A 49 -8.67 9.28 8.13
CA ASP A 49 -7.31 8.95 8.48
C ASP A 49 -6.65 9.98 9.41
N VAL A 50 -6.92 11.26 9.14
CA VAL A 50 -6.47 12.39 9.95
C VAL A 50 -7.07 12.34 11.35
N ILE A 51 -8.37 12.05 11.49
CA ILE A 51 -9.02 11.93 12.79
C ILE A 51 -8.40 10.77 13.58
N GLN A 52 -8.26 9.61 12.96
CA GLN A 52 -7.66 8.42 13.58
C GLN A 52 -6.26 8.72 14.12
N ALA A 53 -5.39 9.34 13.32
CA ALA A 53 -4.04 9.73 13.74
C ALA A 53 -4.06 10.79 14.85
N ALA A 54 -4.97 11.77 14.81
CA ALA A 54 -5.05 12.82 15.82
C ALA A 54 -5.54 12.34 17.20
N PHE A 55 -6.27 11.23 17.24
CA PHE A 55 -6.78 10.63 18.48
C PHE A 55 -5.99 9.38 18.91
N GLY A 56 -5.12 8.84 18.04
CA GLY A 56 -4.26 7.69 18.30
C GLY A 56 -4.93 6.33 18.07
N TRP A 57 -6.00 6.31 17.29
CA TRP A 57 -6.76 5.09 16.97
C TRP A 57 -6.16 4.31 15.82
N THR A 58 -6.55 3.05 15.73
CA THR A 58 -5.96 2.06 14.83
C THR A 58 -6.88 1.66 13.68
N ASP A 59 -8.00 2.35 13.48
CA ASP A 59 -8.98 2.05 12.43
C ASP A 59 -9.51 0.62 12.52
N SER A 60 -9.76 0.17 13.75
CA SER A 60 -10.20 -1.20 14.07
C SER A 60 -11.69 -1.42 13.87
N HIS A 61 -12.47 -0.33 13.78
CA HIS A 61 -13.93 -0.35 13.76
C HIS A 61 -14.50 0.46 12.60
N LEU A 62 -15.79 0.23 12.31
CA LEU A 62 -16.51 1.01 11.31
C LEU A 62 -16.66 2.48 11.73
N HIS A 63 -16.69 3.36 10.75
CA HIS A 63 -16.98 4.78 10.91
C HIS A 63 -18.03 5.26 9.92
N ARG A 64 -18.56 6.45 10.19
CA ARG A 64 -19.44 7.15 9.25
C ARG A 64 -19.41 8.66 9.49
N PHE A 65 -19.40 9.43 8.40
CA PHE A 65 -19.61 10.88 8.46
C PHE A 65 -21.09 11.24 8.29
N GLY A 66 -21.50 12.36 8.90
CA GLY A 66 -22.84 12.90 8.77
C GLY A 66 -22.86 14.42 8.66
N CYS A 67 -23.56 14.96 7.68
CA CYS A 67 -23.81 16.39 7.52
C CYS A 67 -25.28 16.71 7.78
N GLY A 68 -25.56 17.52 8.81
CA GLY A 68 -26.91 17.82 9.26
C GLY A 68 -26.93 18.70 10.51
N PRO A 69 -28.07 18.80 11.21
CA PRO A 69 -28.15 19.56 12.45
C PRO A 69 -27.46 18.85 13.64
N GLU A 70 -27.56 17.52 13.71
CA GLU A 70 -26.92 16.63 14.70
C GLU A 70 -26.69 15.26 14.08
N TYR A 71 -25.72 14.47 14.56
CA TYR A 71 -25.40 13.15 13.97
C TYR A 71 -26.65 12.27 13.76
N TYR A 72 -27.41 11.97 14.83
CA TYR A 72 -28.61 11.13 14.78
C TYR A 72 -29.91 11.83 14.31
N SER A 73 -29.82 13.01 13.71
CA SER A 73 -31.01 13.66 13.16
C SER A 73 -31.54 12.93 11.94
N HIS A 74 -32.87 12.97 11.76
CA HIS A 74 -33.53 12.48 10.55
C HIS A 74 -33.09 13.22 9.28
N ASP A 75 -32.64 14.48 9.44
CA ASP A 75 -32.28 15.36 8.33
C ASP A 75 -30.78 15.34 8.00
N THR A 76 -30.04 14.38 8.56
CA THR A 76 -28.60 14.19 8.36
C THR A 76 -28.34 13.31 7.15
N GLU A 77 -27.59 13.85 6.19
CA GLU A 77 -27.02 13.08 5.09
C GLU A 77 -25.78 12.35 5.59
N TYR A 78 -25.76 11.03 5.45
CA TYR A 78 -24.60 10.21 5.83
C TYR A 78 -23.78 9.86 4.59
N TYR A 79 -22.46 9.83 4.76
CA TYR A 79 -21.50 9.43 3.73
C TYR A 79 -20.96 8.04 4.04
N LEU A 80 -21.00 7.19 3.02
CA LEU A 80 -20.78 5.75 3.15
C LEU A 80 -19.29 5.44 3.27
N CYS A 81 -18.91 4.69 4.30
CA CYS A 81 -17.57 4.10 4.37
C CYS A 81 -17.47 2.89 3.41
N PRO A 82 -16.27 2.35 3.15
CA PRO A 82 -16.10 1.24 2.21
C PRO A 82 -16.99 0.02 2.50
N PHE A 83 -17.18 -0.33 3.78
CA PHE A 83 -18.05 -1.43 4.19
C PHE A 83 -19.51 -1.21 3.77
N ASP A 84 -20.03 -0.01 3.99
CA ASP A 84 -21.41 0.34 3.63
C ASP A 84 -21.65 0.22 2.11
N VAL A 85 -20.66 0.61 1.31
CA VAL A 85 -20.70 0.49 -0.15
C VAL A 85 -20.71 -0.99 -0.58
N GLU A 86 -19.90 -1.82 0.07
CA GLU A 86 -19.83 -3.27 -0.21
C GLU A 86 -21.13 -3.99 0.14
N GLU A 87 -21.79 -3.61 1.24
CA GLU A 87 -23.12 -4.10 1.63
C GLU A 87 -24.26 -3.57 0.73
N GLY A 88 -23.93 -2.70 -0.24
CA GLY A 88 -24.88 -2.14 -1.18
C GLY A 88 -25.81 -1.10 -0.57
N GLU A 89 -25.38 -0.42 0.50
CA GLU A 89 -26.11 0.71 1.04
C GLU A 89 -26.27 1.82 -0.03
N THR A 90 -27.42 2.47 -0.03
CA THR A 90 -27.69 3.58 -0.96
C THR A 90 -27.25 4.89 -0.31
N GLY A 91 -26.27 5.54 -0.91
CA GLY A 91 -25.71 6.79 -0.41
C GLY A 91 -24.54 7.28 -1.26
N VAL A 92 -23.83 8.30 -0.77
CA VAL A 92 -22.64 8.84 -1.44
C VAL A 92 -21.40 8.30 -0.72
N PRO A 93 -20.49 7.62 -1.42
CA PRO A 93 -19.21 7.19 -0.85
C PRO A 93 -18.39 8.37 -0.33
N GLU A 94 -17.74 8.18 0.82
CA GLU A 94 -16.94 9.23 1.47
C GLU A 94 -15.72 9.67 0.63
N ASP A 95 -15.15 8.76 -0.17
CA ASP A 95 -14.04 9.02 -1.10
C ASP A 95 -14.45 9.88 -2.32
N GLN A 96 -15.72 10.27 -2.41
CA GLN A 96 -16.26 11.18 -3.43
C GLN A 96 -16.66 12.55 -2.88
N VAL A 97 -16.51 12.77 -1.57
CA VAL A 97 -16.93 13.99 -0.88
C VAL A 97 -15.71 14.70 -0.31
N ARG A 98 -15.54 15.98 -0.64
CA ARG A 98 -14.48 16.82 -0.06
C ARG A 98 -14.95 17.62 1.13
N LEU A 99 -14.02 17.98 2.01
CA LEU A 99 -14.28 18.88 3.15
C LEU A 99 -14.91 20.20 2.72
N ASP A 100 -14.47 20.77 1.60
CA ASP A 100 -15.01 22.02 1.06
C ASP A 100 -16.41 21.92 0.44
N GLU A 101 -16.99 20.72 0.33
CA GLU A 101 -18.39 20.55 -0.03
C GLU A 101 -19.30 20.60 1.22
N VAL A 102 -18.78 20.23 2.39
CA VAL A 102 -19.57 20.02 3.62
C VAL A 102 -19.24 21.02 4.75
N LEU A 103 -18.09 21.68 4.68
CA LEU A 103 -17.66 22.77 5.56
C LEU A 103 -17.32 23.98 4.69
N VAL A 104 -18.26 24.89 4.46
CA VAL A 104 -18.07 26.03 3.54
C VAL A 104 -17.98 27.36 4.30
N GLU A 105 -18.85 27.54 5.29
CA GLU A 105 -18.93 28.76 6.08
C GLU A 105 -18.37 28.54 7.48
N ILE A 106 -17.71 29.56 8.05
CA ILE A 106 -17.22 29.51 9.42
C ILE A 106 -18.39 29.22 10.35
N GLY A 107 -18.27 28.17 11.17
CA GLY A 107 -19.32 27.68 12.04
C GLY A 107 -20.08 26.46 11.51
N ASP A 108 -19.91 26.10 10.23
CA ASP A 108 -20.41 24.83 9.70
C ASP A 108 -19.85 23.66 10.52
N LYS A 109 -20.67 22.60 10.60
CA LYS A 109 -20.37 21.39 11.36
C LYS A 109 -20.48 20.16 10.48
N LEU A 110 -19.55 19.25 10.69
CA LEU A 110 -19.56 17.89 10.19
C LEU A 110 -19.49 16.95 11.40
N PHE A 111 -20.21 15.83 11.35
CA PHE A 111 -20.18 14.84 12.41
C PHE A 111 -19.46 13.59 11.93
N TYR A 112 -18.78 12.93 12.86
CA TYR A 112 -18.06 11.69 12.61
C TYR A 112 -18.31 10.74 13.78
N SER A 113 -18.83 9.56 13.50
CA SER A 113 -18.95 8.48 14.49
C SER A 113 -17.96 7.39 14.13
N TYR A 114 -17.23 6.92 15.12
CA TYR A 114 -16.28 5.81 15.03
C TYR A 114 -16.62 4.78 16.09
N ASP A 115 -16.50 3.52 15.71
CA ASP A 115 -16.94 2.36 16.49
C ASP A 115 -18.42 2.42 16.85
N PHE A 116 -19.26 1.69 16.11
CA PHE A 116 -20.70 1.64 16.39
C PHE A 116 -21.04 0.88 17.69
N GLY A 117 -20.08 0.21 18.32
CA GLY A 117 -20.20 -0.34 19.67
C GLY A 117 -20.08 0.76 20.73
N ASP A 118 -18.94 1.45 20.75
CA ASP A 118 -18.61 2.48 21.74
C ASP A 118 -19.21 3.88 21.44
N ASP A 119 -19.65 4.10 20.20
CA ASP A 119 -20.26 5.30 19.65
C ASP A 119 -19.46 6.59 19.91
N TRP A 120 -18.20 6.61 19.46
CA TRP A 120 -17.33 7.77 19.57
C TRP A 120 -17.77 8.89 18.62
N GLN A 121 -18.67 9.75 19.11
CA GLN A 121 -19.17 10.89 18.34
C GLN A 121 -18.28 12.12 18.41
N HIS A 122 -17.86 12.59 17.25
CA HIS A 122 -17.09 13.82 17.08
C HIS A 122 -17.93 14.89 16.41
N THR A 123 -17.75 16.12 16.87
CA THR A 123 -18.21 17.31 16.15
C THR A 123 -17.00 18.03 15.58
N ILE A 124 -16.92 18.10 14.25
CA ILE A 124 -15.91 18.83 13.50
C ILE A 124 -16.50 20.18 13.14
N LYS A 125 -15.91 21.26 13.66
CA LYS A 125 -16.37 22.64 13.41
C LYS A 125 -15.32 23.42 12.63
N LEU A 126 -15.74 24.08 11.55
CA LEU A 126 -14.90 25.03 10.83
C LEU A 126 -14.77 26.33 11.65
N GLU A 127 -13.57 26.62 12.15
CA GLU A 127 -13.29 27.82 12.96
C GLU A 127 -12.76 28.98 12.11
N ALA A 128 -11.98 28.69 11.06
CA ALA A 128 -11.43 29.71 10.16
C ALA A 128 -11.06 29.14 8.80
N VAL A 129 -11.07 30.00 7.78
CA VAL A 129 -10.53 29.73 6.45
C VAL A 129 -9.34 30.67 6.23
N VAL A 130 -8.15 30.11 5.97
CA VAL A 130 -6.90 30.87 5.79
C VAL A 130 -6.22 30.48 4.48
N CYS A 131 -5.29 31.32 4.01
CA CYS A 131 -4.48 31.01 2.83
C CYS A 131 -3.67 29.72 3.08
N HIS A 132 -3.64 28.83 2.08
CA HIS A 132 -2.77 27.66 2.08
C HIS A 132 -1.57 27.97 1.19
N GLU A 133 -0.38 27.97 1.79
CA GLU A 133 0.88 28.08 1.04
C GLU A 133 1.23 26.70 0.48
N GLU A 134 1.67 26.60 -0.77
CA GLU A 134 1.99 25.32 -1.41
C GLU A 134 3.07 24.51 -0.67
N SER A 135 3.97 25.19 0.05
CA SER A 135 5.01 24.56 0.86
C SER A 135 4.57 24.15 2.26
N ALA A 136 3.35 24.53 2.68
CA ALA A 136 2.82 24.19 3.99
C ALA A 136 2.27 22.76 3.99
N PRO A 137 2.37 22.03 5.12
CA PRO A 137 1.71 20.75 5.23
C PRO A 137 0.21 20.90 5.01
N ARG A 138 -0.37 19.96 4.26
CA ARG A 138 -1.79 19.83 4.02
C ARG A 138 -2.54 19.46 5.29
N VAL A 139 -1.88 18.85 6.27
CA VAL A 139 -2.46 18.59 7.59
C VAL A 139 -1.46 18.82 8.70
N ILE A 140 -1.85 19.58 9.72
CA ILE A 140 -1.06 19.75 10.95
C ILE A 140 -1.96 19.95 12.17
N CYS A 141 -1.65 19.28 13.27
CA CYS A 141 -2.24 19.55 14.57
C CYS A 141 -1.57 20.78 15.20
N THR A 142 -2.40 21.74 15.61
CA THR A 142 -1.94 23.04 16.14
C THR A 142 -2.24 23.22 17.62
N ALA A 143 -3.21 22.46 18.16
CA ALA A 143 -3.52 22.42 19.58
C ALA A 143 -4.41 21.22 19.91
N GLY A 144 -4.51 20.88 21.19
CA GLY A 144 -5.45 19.88 21.68
C GLY A 144 -5.56 19.92 23.19
N ARG A 145 -6.47 19.11 23.73
CA ARG A 145 -6.64 18.94 25.17
C ARG A 145 -7.10 17.52 25.49
N ARG A 146 -6.63 17.03 26.64
CA ARG A 146 -6.86 15.71 27.23
C ARG A 146 -6.28 14.54 26.40
N PRO A 147 -5.84 13.48 27.09
CA PRO A 147 -5.55 12.19 26.47
C PRO A 147 -6.73 11.70 25.62
N GLY A 148 -6.48 11.04 24.49
CA GLY A 148 -7.49 10.32 23.72
C GLY A 148 -7.98 9.06 24.44
N PRO A 149 -9.17 8.54 24.11
CA PRO A 149 -9.61 7.23 24.59
C PRO A 149 -8.80 6.11 23.92
N ALA A 150 -8.54 5.03 24.66
CA ALA A 150 -8.02 3.80 24.07
C ALA A 150 -9.11 3.11 23.22
N GLU A 151 -8.71 2.24 22.30
CA GLU A 151 -9.64 1.35 21.59
C GLU A 151 -10.37 0.45 22.60
N ASP A 152 -11.62 0.10 22.28
CA ASP A 152 -12.46 -0.84 23.05
C ASP A 152 -12.62 -0.50 24.56
N CYS A 153 -12.44 0.77 24.95
CA CYS A 153 -12.50 1.13 26.36
C CYS A 153 -13.93 1.32 26.90
N GLY A 154 -14.96 1.01 26.12
CA GLY A 154 -16.36 1.04 26.55
C GLY A 154 -17.00 2.43 26.44
N GLY A 155 -16.66 3.16 25.37
CA GLY A 155 -17.20 4.48 25.06
C GLY A 155 -16.86 5.54 26.11
N VAL A 156 -17.57 6.67 26.05
CA VAL A 156 -17.31 7.84 26.92
C VAL A 156 -17.35 7.48 28.40
N TYR A 157 -18.28 6.62 28.81
CA TYR A 157 -18.41 6.22 30.19
C TYR A 157 -17.19 5.42 30.66
N GLY A 158 -16.77 4.40 29.90
CA GLY A 158 -15.60 3.60 30.25
C GLY A 158 -14.31 4.42 30.24
N TYR A 159 -14.15 5.33 29.28
CA TYR A 159 -13.02 6.27 29.27
C TYR A 159 -12.96 7.16 30.51
N GLU A 160 -14.06 7.81 30.90
CA GLU A 160 -14.08 8.68 32.09
C GLU A 160 -13.85 7.87 33.37
N LEU A 161 -14.36 6.63 33.43
CA LEU A 161 -14.12 5.71 34.53
C LEU A 161 -12.63 5.36 34.66
N VAL A 162 -11.97 5.00 33.54
CA VAL A 162 -10.54 4.67 33.53
C VAL A 162 -9.68 5.90 33.85
N VAL A 163 -10.00 7.07 33.30
CA VAL A 163 -9.26 8.31 33.61
C VAL A 163 -9.35 8.63 35.12
N ALA A 164 -10.55 8.55 35.70
CA ALA A 164 -10.75 8.82 37.12
C ALA A 164 -10.11 7.75 38.01
N SER A 165 -10.17 6.47 37.63
CA SER A 165 -9.58 5.38 38.41
C SER A 165 -8.05 5.34 38.31
N ALA A 166 -7.46 5.83 37.23
CA ALA A 166 -6.01 5.88 37.04
C ALA A 166 -5.32 7.09 37.69
N ASP A 167 -6.06 8.15 38.05
CA ASP A 167 -5.52 9.36 38.70
C ASP A 167 -5.88 9.41 40.19
N PRO A 168 -4.94 9.12 41.11
CA PRO A 168 -5.19 9.17 42.56
C PRO A 168 -5.59 10.55 43.09
N THR A 169 -5.37 11.62 42.31
CA THR A 169 -5.72 12.99 42.67
C THR A 169 -7.10 13.41 42.15
N HIS A 170 -7.74 12.57 41.33
CA HIS A 170 -9.08 12.83 40.81
C HIS A 170 -10.11 12.82 41.94
N THR A 171 -11.06 13.76 41.92
CA THR A 171 -12.08 13.89 42.98
C THR A 171 -12.92 12.64 43.15
N ASP A 172 -13.20 11.96 42.03
CA ASP A 172 -14.02 10.75 41.98
C ASP A 172 -13.20 9.45 41.98
N HIS A 173 -11.88 9.51 42.22
CA HIS A 173 -10.98 8.36 42.11
C HIS A 173 -11.45 7.13 42.91
N ALA A 174 -11.79 7.31 44.20
CA ALA A 174 -12.22 6.21 45.05
C ALA A 174 -13.52 5.55 44.55
N ALA A 175 -14.46 6.35 44.02
CA ALA A 175 -15.70 5.84 43.45
C ALA A 175 -15.43 5.10 42.13
N ALA A 176 -14.61 5.68 41.26
CA ALA A 176 -14.22 5.08 39.99
C ALA A 176 -13.48 3.74 40.16
N VAL A 177 -12.56 3.64 41.14
CA VAL A 177 -11.87 2.37 41.46
C VAL A 177 -12.87 1.32 41.94
N ALA A 178 -13.82 1.68 42.81
CA ALA A 178 -14.83 0.75 43.31
C ALA A 178 -15.76 0.26 42.19
N GLU A 179 -16.18 1.16 41.31
CA GLU A 179 -17.04 0.84 40.16
C GLU A 179 -16.33 -0.01 39.12
N TYR A 180 -15.08 0.33 38.77
CA TYR A 180 -14.23 -0.47 37.89
C TYR A 180 -14.02 -1.88 38.45
N THR A 181 -13.72 -1.98 39.76
CA THR A 181 -13.58 -3.26 40.46
C THR A 181 -14.88 -4.08 40.43
N CYS A 182 -16.04 -3.42 40.57
CA CYS A 182 -17.32 -4.10 40.54
C CYS A 182 -17.66 -4.66 39.15
N GLN A 183 -17.29 -3.94 38.09
CA GLN A 183 -17.58 -4.35 36.71
C GLN A 183 -16.58 -5.38 36.17
N PHE A 184 -15.29 -5.21 36.46
CA PHE A 184 -14.22 -5.98 35.82
C PHE A 184 -13.49 -6.92 36.78
N GLY A 185 -13.70 -6.79 38.09
CA GLY A 185 -13.05 -7.59 39.13
C GLY A 185 -11.81 -6.92 39.75
N LEU A 186 -11.39 -7.42 40.91
CA LEU A 186 -10.25 -6.88 41.69
C LEU A 186 -8.90 -7.03 40.96
N ASP A 187 -8.77 -8.06 40.13
CA ASP A 187 -7.54 -8.37 39.39
C ASP A 187 -7.56 -7.82 37.95
N ALA A 188 -8.52 -6.94 37.62
CA ALA A 188 -8.65 -6.36 36.30
C ALA A 188 -7.48 -5.41 35.99
N ASP A 189 -6.76 -5.70 34.91
CA ASP A 189 -5.70 -4.84 34.41
C ASP A 189 -6.29 -3.65 33.64
N HIS A 190 -5.86 -2.45 33.99
CA HIS A 190 -6.23 -1.20 33.31
C HIS A 190 -5.25 -0.88 32.17
N ALA A 191 -4.09 -1.53 32.12
CA ALA A 191 -3.05 -1.23 31.13
C ALA A 191 -3.55 -1.24 29.68
N PRO A 192 -4.40 -2.20 29.23
CA PRO A 192 -4.93 -2.20 27.86
C PRO A 192 -5.78 -0.97 27.53
N PHE A 193 -6.43 -0.37 28.52
CA PHE A 193 -7.35 0.76 28.36
C PHE A 193 -6.73 2.10 28.75
N THR A 194 -5.40 2.12 28.91
CA THR A 194 -4.69 3.34 29.30
C THR A 194 -4.95 4.46 28.28
N PRO A 195 -5.44 5.64 28.72
CA PRO A 195 -5.69 6.76 27.83
C PRO A 195 -4.46 7.16 27.02
N ILE A 196 -4.65 7.46 25.74
CA ILE A 196 -3.60 7.81 24.80
C ILE A 196 -3.13 9.23 25.11
N THR A 197 -1.87 9.40 25.52
CA THR A 197 -1.35 10.71 25.91
C THR A 197 -1.45 11.71 24.75
N PHE A 198 -1.87 12.94 25.05
CA PHE A 198 -1.84 14.01 24.06
C PHE A 198 -0.42 14.56 23.92
N ASP A 199 0.25 14.18 22.83
CA ASP A 199 1.52 14.74 22.41
C ASP A 199 1.37 15.29 20.97
N ILE A 200 1.53 16.60 20.82
CA ILE A 200 1.32 17.27 19.54
C ILE A 200 2.39 16.91 18.51
N ASP A 201 3.62 16.63 18.95
CA ASP A 201 4.74 16.28 18.07
C ASP A 201 4.63 14.83 17.61
N GLU A 202 4.13 13.92 18.47
CA GLU A 202 3.77 12.56 18.07
C GLU A 202 2.60 12.55 17.07
N ILE A 203 1.54 13.30 17.35
CA ILE A 203 0.42 13.44 16.43
C ILE A 203 0.88 14.00 15.08
N ASN A 204 1.72 15.05 15.07
CA ASN A 204 2.20 15.64 13.82
C ASN A 204 3.12 14.70 13.03
N ARG A 205 3.90 13.84 13.70
CA ARG A 205 4.64 12.77 13.03
C ARG A 205 3.70 11.76 12.39
N ALA A 206 2.69 11.29 13.13
CA ALA A 206 1.68 10.37 12.60
C ALA A 206 0.91 10.97 11.41
N LEU A 207 0.57 12.26 11.46
CA LEU A 207 -0.09 12.99 10.37
C LEU A 207 0.83 13.12 9.14
N ALA A 208 2.12 13.40 9.32
CA ALA A 208 3.09 13.43 8.23
C ALA A 208 3.26 12.06 7.57
N ASP A 209 3.23 10.98 8.37
CA ASP A 209 3.34 9.59 7.89
C ASP A 209 2.13 9.17 7.03
N LEU A 210 0.98 9.85 7.13
CA LEU A 210 -0.15 9.64 6.22
C LEU A 210 0.19 9.99 4.76
N GLY A 211 1.20 10.85 4.53
CA GLY A 211 1.61 11.20 3.18
C GLY A 211 0.62 12.05 2.41
N LEU A 212 -0.24 12.79 3.08
CA LEU A 212 -1.26 13.63 2.43
C LEU A 212 -0.66 14.84 1.71
N ASP A 213 0.49 15.33 2.21
CA ASP A 213 1.31 16.40 1.61
C ASP A 213 1.92 15.97 0.28
N ASP A 214 2.04 14.66 0.10
CA ASP A 214 2.58 14.09 -1.11
C ASP A 214 1.52 14.24 -2.19
N THR A 215 1.84 15.01 -3.21
CA THR A 215 1.08 15.16 -4.46
C THR A 215 0.99 13.84 -5.21
N THR A 216 0.92 12.67 -4.57
CA THR A 216 0.65 11.36 -5.15
C THR A 216 -0.73 11.29 -5.80
N SER A 217 -1.68 12.16 -5.40
CA SER A 217 -2.92 12.42 -6.14
C SER A 217 -2.69 13.13 -7.48
N GLN A 218 -1.48 13.64 -7.71
CA GLN A 218 -0.98 14.36 -8.88
C GLN A 218 0.38 13.84 -9.40
N LEU A 219 0.92 12.74 -8.86
CA LEU A 219 2.06 12.09 -9.47
C LEU A 219 1.53 11.58 -10.80
N ASP A 220 2.28 11.82 -11.86
CA ASP A 220 2.09 11.16 -13.15
C ASP A 220 2.51 9.69 -12.96
N VAL A 221 1.79 8.99 -12.07
CA VAL A 221 2.00 7.59 -11.74
C VAL A 221 1.59 6.82 -12.99
N PRO A 222 2.48 6.00 -13.55
CA PRO A 222 2.16 5.19 -14.72
C PRO A 222 0.85 4.43 -14.49
N GLU A 223 -0.03 4.42 -15.50
CA GLU A 223 -1.41 3.89 -15.43
C GLU A 223 -1.53 2.55 -14.66
N PRO A 224 -0.65 1.53 -14.87
CA PRO A 224 -0.76 0.27 -14.14
C PRO A 224 -0.61 0.39 -12.61
N LEU A 225 0.15 1.38 -12.14
CA LEU A 225 0.31 1.66 -10.71
C LEU A 225 -0.86 2.50 -10.17
N ALA A 226 -1.41 3.42 -10.96
CA ALA A 226 -2.61 4.16 -10.58
C ALA A 226 -3.81 3.21 -10.39
N GLU A 227 -3.99 2.25 -11.30
CA GLU A 227 -4.98 1.16 -11.15
C GLU A 227 -4.74 0.35 -9.88
N LEU A 228 -3.48 0.05 -9.55
CA LEU A 228 -3.13 -0.70 -8.36
C LEU A 228 -3.48 0.08 -7.08
N VAL A 229 -3.18 1.38 -7.03
CA VAL A 229 -3.52 2.25 -5.89
C VAL A 229 -5.04 2.33 -5.70
N HIS A 230 -5.80 2.44 -6.79
CA HIS A 230 -7.26 2.48 -6.73
C HIS A 230 -7.88 1.13 -6.32
N ALA A 231 -7.24 0.02 -6.69
CA ALA A 231 -7.73 -1.33 -6.37
C ALA A 231 -7.54 -1.71 -4.89
N VAL A 232 -6.60 -1.07 -4.17
CA VAL A 232 -6.38 -1.34 -2.75
C VAL A 232 -7.49 -0.74 -1.90
N ARG A 233 -8.21 -1.60 -1.17
CA ARG A 233 -9.42 -1.24 -0.43
C ARG A 233 -9.14 -0.80 1.01
N THR A 234 -8.15 -1.41 1.66
CA THR A 234 -7.86 -1.12 3.08
C THR A 234 -6.99 0.12 3.23
N ARG A 235 -7.26 0.91 4.28
CA ARG A 235 -6.48 2.10 4.63
C ARG A 235 -4.99 1.80 4.79
N ASN A 236 -4.67 0.81 5.63
CA ASN A 236 -3.29 0.36 5.86
C ASN A 236 -2.61 -0.08 4.55
N GLY A 237 -3.35 -0.75 3.66
CA GLY A 237 -2.86 -1.11 2.33
C GLY A 237 -2.57 0.10 1.46
N LYS A 238 -3.51 1.07 1.37
CA LYS A 238 -3.36 2.29 0.57
C LYS A 238 -2.16 3.11 1.04
N GLN A 239 -2.04 3.35 2.34
CA GLN A 239 -0.92 4.09 2.93
C GLN A 239 0.42 3.38 2.66
N ARG A 240 0.46 2.06 2.88
CA ARG A 240 1.68 1.28 2.63
C ARG A 240 2.09 1.32 1.16
N LEU A 241 1.15 1.15 0.23
CA LEU A 241 1.45 1.22 -1.20
C LEU A 241 1.90 2.62 -1.62
N ARG A 242 1.22 3.69 -1.17
CA ARG A 242 1.61 5.09 -1.44
C ARG A 242 3.03 5.38 -0.95
N ARG A 243 3.35 4.93 0.27
CA ARG A 243 4.72 5.06 0.82
C ARG A 243 5.75 4.33 -0.05
N LEU A 244 5.48 3.10 -0.47
CA LEU A 244 6.40 2.37 -1.34
C LEU A 244 6.56 3.06 -2.70
N ILE A 245 5.51 3.63 -3.29
CA ILE A 245 5.59 4.38 -4.55
C ILE A 245 6.46 5.63 -4.38
N ARG A 246 6.33 6.35 -3.25
CA ARG A 246 7.18 7.49 -2.91
C ARG A 246 8.64 7.08 -2.77
N ASP A 247 8.91 6.07 -1.95
CA ASP A 247 10.26 5.57 -1.68
C ASP A 247 10.92 4.99 -2.95
N ALA A 248 10.10 4.55 -3.90
CA ALA A 248 10.57 4.12 -5.22
C ALA A 248 11.13 5.26 -6.08
N ALA A 249 10.83 6.53 -5.78
CA ALA A 249 11.33 7.73 -6.47
C ALA A 249 11.33 7.61 -8.00
N LEU A 250 10.14 7.36 -8.57
CA LEU A 250 9.91 7.11 -9.99
C LEU A 250 10.13 8.34 -10.89
N ASP A 251 10.19 9.52 -10.30
CA ASP A 251 10.50 10.80 -10.94
C ASP A 251 12.00 10.95 -11.28
N GLN A 252 12.86 10.15 -10.65
CA GLN A 252 14.29 10.20 -10.90
C GLN A 252 14.65 9.59 -12.27
N PRO A 253 15.52 10.26 -13.06
CA PRO A 253 15.90 9.75 -14.37
C PRO A 253 16.66 8.43 -14.22
N VAL A 254 16.21 7.40 -14.94
CA VAL A 254 16.88 6.11 -15.00
C VAL A 254 18.07 6.22 -15.96
N GLN A 255 19.27 6.04 -15.42
CA GLN A 255 20.51 5.97 -16.19
C GLN A 255 21.19 4.62 -15.99
N VAL A 256 21.67 4.03 -17.08
CA VAL A 256 22.44 2.78 -17.06
C VAL A 256 23.58 2.88 -18.08
N ASP A 257 24.81 2.63 -17.62
CA ASP A 257 25.97 2.58 -18.50
C ASP A 257 26.06 1.23 -19.22
N THR A 258 26.90 1.15 -20.26
CA THR A 258 27.01 -0.05 -21.10
C THR A 258 27.58 -1.26 -20.35
N GLU A 259 28.52 -1.05 -19.41
CA GLU A 259 29.15 -2.13 -18.64
C GLU A 259 28.15 -2.73 -17.64
N THR A 260 27.42 -1.87 -16.93
CA THR A 260 26.35 -2.28 -16.02
C THR A 260 25.23 -2.99 -16.77
N ALA A 261 24.76 -2.44 -17.89
CA ALA A 261 23.74 -3.08 -18.72
C ALA A 261 24.21 -4.48 -19.18
N ALA A 262 25.44 -4.59 -19.68
CA ALA A 262 26.01 -5.86 -20.14
C ALA A 262 26.13 -6.91 -19.02
N ARG A 263 26.54 -6.48 -17.82
CA ARG A 263 26.59 -7.34 -16.63
C ARG A 263 25.21 -7.87 -16.28
N MET A 264 24.22 -6.98 -16.17
CA MET A 264 22.85 -7.35 -15.79
C MET A 264 22.19 -8.28 -16.81
N VAL A 265 22.30 -8.00 -18.11
CA VAL A 265 21.64 -8.82 -19.14
C VAL A 265 22.45 -10.04 -19.57
N ARG A 266 23.61 -10.32 -18.95
CA ARG A 266 24.51 -11.42 -19.32
C ARG A 266 23.79 -12.76 -19.50
N PRO A 267 22.86 -13.19 -18.61
CA PRO A 267 22.15 -14.46 -18.82
C PRO A 267 21.28 -14.48 -20.08
N TYR A 268 20.64 -13.36 -20.42
CA TYR A 268 19.85 -13.24 -21.64
C TYR A 268 20.76 -13.20 -22.88
N ALA A 269 21.83 -12.40 -22.85
CA ALA A 269 22.80 -12.34 -23.94
C ALA A 269 23.40 -13.72 -24.24
N TRP A 270 23.81 -14.46 -23.20
CA TRP A 270 24.28 -15.83 -23.30
C TRP A 270 23.27 -16.75 -23.99
N LEU A 271 21.99 -16.67 -23.61
CA LEU A 271 20.96 -17.50 -24.22
C LEU A 271 20.76 -17.14 -25.70
N LEU A 272 20.77 -15.86 -26.06
CA LEU A 272 20.66 -15.42 -27.46
C LEU A 272 21.85 -15.88 -28.30
N ASP A 273 23.06 -15.83 -27.74
CA ASP A 273 24.27 -16.36 -28.35
C ASP A 273 24.20 -17.88 -28.56
N ARG A 274 23.76 -18.61 -27.53
CA ARG A 274 23.62 -20.07 -27.54
C ARG A 274 22.59 -20.55 -28.55
N VAL A 275 21.49 -19.81 -28.73
CA VAL A 275 20.46 -20.12 -29.74
C VAL A 275 21.00 -19.85 -31.15
N GLY A 276 21.75 -18.77 -31.33
CA GLY A 276 22.41 -18.46 -32.60
C GLY A 276 21.45 -18.31 -33.79
N THR A 277 21.98 -18.43 -35.01
CA THR A 277 21.20 -18.35 -36.26
C THR A 277 20.40 -19.61 -36.54
N ASP A 278 20.94 -20.77 -36.15
CA ASP A 278 20.41 -22.09 -36.53
C ASP A 278 19.31 -22.58 -35.58
N GLY A 279 19.25 -21.96 -34.39
CA GLY A 279 18.33 -22.32 -33.33
C GLY A 279 18.71 -23.58 -32.59
N ILE A 280 17.92 -23.89 -31.56
CA ILE A 280 18.06 -25.12 -30.78
C ILE A 280 16.87 -26.02 -31.05
N THR A 281 17.14 -27.26 -31.48
CA THR A 281 16.12 -28.30 -31.57
C THR A 281 15.74 -28.75 -30.16
N LEU A 282 14.45 -28.64 -29.83
CA LEU A 282 13.92 -29.08 -28.54
C LEU A 282 13.78 -30.60 -28.50
N THR A 283 13.77 -31.13 -27.28
CA THR A 283 13.35 -32.51 -27.01
C THR A 283 11.89 -32.73 -27.43
N GLY A 284 11.46 -34.00 -27.53
CA GLY A 284 10.07 -34.33 -27.85
C GLY A 284 9.03 -33.74 -26.87
N ALA A 285 9.44 -33.45 -25.63
CA ALA A 285 8.63 -32.80 -24.62
C ALA A 285 8.69 -31.25 -24.65
N GLY A 286 9.39 -30.66 -25.64
CA GLY A 286 9.44 -29.21 -25.82
C GLY A 286 10.43 -28.46 -24.94
N TYR A 287 11.38 -29.18 -24.32
CA TYR A 287 12.43 -28.63 -23.44
C TYR A 287 13.80 -28.56 -24.13
N LEU A 288 14.68 -27.70 -23.62
CA LEU A 288 16.09 -27.66 -24.05
C LEU A 288 16.78 -29.02 -23.82
N PRO A 289 17.56 -29.52 -24.80
CA PRO A 289 18.39 -30.71 -24.62
C PRO A 289 19.41 -30.57 -23.48
N PRO A 290 19.81 -31.67 -22.81
CA PRO A 290 20.73 -31.65 -21.67
C PRO A 290 22.01 -30.84 -21.91
N VAL A 291 22.61 -30.94 -23.09
CA VAL A 291 23.84 -30.20 -23.46
C VAL A 291 23.70 -28.68 -23.37
N HIS A 292 22.50 -28.14 -23.57
CA HIS A 292 22.26 -26.70 -23.41
C HIS A 292 21.94 -26.33 -21.96
N VAL A 293 21.29 -27.24 -21.22
CA VAL A 293 20.97 -27.04 -19.79
C VAL A 293 22.25 -27.08 -18.95
N GLU A 294 23.11 -28.07 -19.16
CA GLU A 294 24.39 -28.22 -18.45
C GLU A 294 25.32 -27.02 -18.73
N ALA A 295 25.32 -26.54 -19.99
CA ALA A 295 26.05 -25.33 -20.36
C ALA A 295 25.51 -24.08 -19.64
N ALA A 296 24.18 -23.91 -19.59
CA ALA A 296 23.56 -22.79 -18.87
C ALA A 296 23.94 -22.82 -17.38
N VAL A 297 23.82 -23.98 -16.73
CA VAL A 297 24.14 -24.15 -15.31
C VAL A 297 25.61 -23.84 -15.03
N THR A 298 26.51 -24.31 -15.90
CA THR A 298 27.96 -24.12 -15.72
C THR A 298 28.39 -22.69 -16.00
N GLU A 299 28.03 -22.15 -17.17
CA GLU A 299 28.54 -20.87 -17.68
C GLU A 299 27.87 -19.65 -17.03
N LEU A 300 26.64 -19.81 -16.51
CA LEU A 300 25.92 -18.79 -15.74
C LEU A 300 25.99 -19.03 -14.22
N HIS A 301 26.73 -20.04 -13.78
CA HIS A 301 26.95 -20.38 -12.36
C HIS A 301 25.67 -20.69 -11.55
N LEU A 302 24.62 -21.18 -12.21
CA LEU A 302 23.30 -21.44 -11.60
C LEU A 302 23.29 -22.60 -10.60
N GLY A 303 24.37 -23.40 -10.55
CA GLY A 303 24.48 -24.54 -9.65
C GLY A 303 24.52 -24.17 -8.16
N LYS A 304 24.81 -22.90 -7.82
CA LYS A 304 24.73 -22.39 -6.45
C LYS A 304 23.30 -22.07 -6.02
N GLU A 305 22.43 -21.77 -6.97
CA GLU A 305 21.08 -21.25 -6.75
C GLU A 305 20.00 -22.35 -6.79
N TRP A 306 20.33 -23.55 -7.29
CA TRP A 306 19.36 -24.61 -7.54
C TRP A 306 19.87 -26.01 -7.19
N ILE A 307 19.14 -26.70 -6.31
CA ILE A 307 19.43 -28.10 -5.96
C ILE A 307 18.94 -29.00 -7.09
N GLY A 308 19.88 -29.67 -7.78
CA GLY A 308 19.55 -30.69 -8.76
C GLY A 308 20.74 -31.10 -9.62
N LYS A 309 20.53 -32.07 -10.51
CA LYS A 309 21.58 -32.53 -11.45
C LYS A 309 21.91 -31.51 -12.55
N GLY A 310 21.05 -30.50 -12.76
CA GLY A 310 21.30 -29.45 -13.76
C GLY A 310 21.32 -29.93 -15.22
N ASN A 311 20.65 -31.03 -15.54
CA ASN A 311 20.69 -31.66 -16.87
C ASN A 311 19.33 -31.83 -17.56
N ARG A 312 18.24 -31.41 -16.92
CA ARG A 312 16.89 -31.40 -17.50
C ARG A 312 16.23 -30.06 -17.22
N GLU A 313 15.82 -29.35 -18.27
CA GLU A 313 15.23 -28.01 -18.12
C GLU A 313 13.97 -28.05 -17.24
N SER A 314 13.11 -29.07 -17.40
CA SER A 314 11.90 -29.25 -16.59
C SER A 314 12.15 -29.47 -15.08
N GLN A 315 13.40 -29.76 -14.70
CA GLN A 315 13.83 -29.94 -13.31
C GLN A 315 14.87 -28.90 -12.89
N THR A 316 15.14 -27.90 -13.74
CA THR A 316 16.13 -26.83 -13.53
C THR A 316 15.44 -25.50 -13.76
N LEU A 317 14.60 -25.07 -12.81
CA LEU A 317 13.73 -23.90 -12.98
C LEU A 317 14.47 -22.63 -13.42
N PRO A 318 15.67 -22.28 -12.93
CA PRO A 318 16.38 -21.08 -13.39
C PRO A 318 16.64 -21.07 -14.90
N VAL A 319 16.90 -22.23 -15.51
CA VAL A 319 17.11 -22.34 -16.97
C VAL A 319 15.77 -22.23 -17.71
N LEU A 320 14.73 -22.89 -17.18
CA LEU A 320 13.38 -22.82 -17.73
C LEU A 320 12.85 -21.38 -17.73
N ASP A 321 12.93 -20.71 -16.58
CA ASP A 321 12.49 -19.34 -16.38
C ASP A 321 13.25 -18.36 -17.28
N LEU A 322 14.57 -18.54 -17.45
CA LEU A 322 15.36 -17.74 -18.39
C LEU A 322 14.85 -17.89 -19.83
N ARG A 323 14.58 -19.11 -20.29
CA ARG A 323 14.04 -19.34 -21.64
C ARG A 323 12.63 -18.77 -21.79
N GLU A 324 11.75 -19.00 -20.83
CA GLU A 324 10.35 -18.61 -20.91
C GLU A 324 10.17 -17.10 -20.79
N SER A 325 10.91 -16.43 -19.89
CA SER A 325 10.93 -14.97 -19.83
C SER A 325 11.49 -14.35 -21.11
N ALA A 326 12.54 -14.92 -21.72
CA ALA A 326 13.04 -14.47 -23.03
C ALA A 326 12.00 -14.65 -24.15
N GLN A 327 11.17 -15.70 -24.09
CA GLN A 327 10.05 -15.90 -25.01
C GLN A 327 8.94 -14.86 -24.77
N LYS A 328 8.55 -14.63 -23.51
CA LYS A 328 7.55 -13.61 -23.13
C LYS A 328 8.00 -12.18 -23.48
N ALA A 329 9.31 -11.90 -23.43
CA ALA A 329 9.89 -10.64 -23.89
C ALA A 329 9.95 -10.51 -25.44
N GLY A 330 9.62 -11.57 -26.18
CA GLY A 330 9.62 -11.59 -27.64
C GLY A 330 11.02 -11.71 -28.25
N LEU A 331 12.03 -12.15 -27.49
CA LEU A 331 13.39 -12.39 -27.99
C LEU A 331 13.48 -13.74 -28.72
N LEU A 332 12.71 -14.71 -28.27
CA LEU A 332 12.69 -16.09 -28.77
C LEU A 332 11.29 -16.46 -29.26
N ARG A 333 11.22 -17.41 -30.20
CA ARG A 333 9.97 -18.05 -30.62
C ARG A 333 10.16 -19.55 -30.77
N LYS A 334 9.10 -20.33 -30.48
CA LYS A 334 9.04 -21.76 -30.80
C LYS A 334 8.45 -21.93 -32.20
N HIS A 335 9.12 -22.70 -33.07
CA HIS A 335 8.62 -23.02 -34.40
C HIS A 335 9.09 -24.42 -34.81
N ARG A 336 8.14 -25.30 -35.15
CA ARG A 336 8.39 -26.69 -35.59
C ARG A 336 9.41 -27.44 -34.70
N GLY A 337 9.20 -27.41 -33.38
CA GLY A 337 10.07 -28.10 -32.42
C GLY A 337 11.44 -27.44 -32.20
N LYS A 338 11.70 -26.26 -32.77
CA LYS A 338 12.92 -25.49 -32.52
C LYS A 338 12.64 -24.20 -31.76
N VAL A 339 13.61 -23.75 -30.96
CA VAL A 339 13.68 -22.37 -30.45
C VAL A 339 14.56 -21.57 -31.39
N LEU A 340 14.02 -20.46 -31.89
CA LEU A 340 14.68 -19.56 -32.82
C LEU A 340 14.71 -18.13 -32.27
N LEU A 341 15.72 -17.35 -32.65
CA LEU A 341 15.72 -15.91 -32.42
C LEU A 341 14.61 -15.23 -33.25
N THR A 342 13.90 -14.29 -32.64
CA THR A 342 13.05 -13.35 -33.39
C THR A 342 13.91 -12.30 -34.11
N ALA A 343 13.32 -11.46 -34.95
CA ALA A 343 14.04 -10.32 -35.52
C ALA A 343 14.57 -9.39 -34.41
N ARG A 344 13.76 -9.15 -33.36
CA ARG A 344 14.15 -8.39 -32.18
C ARG A 344 15.28 -9.08 -31.41
N GLY A 345 15.18 -10.38 -31.16
CA GLY A 345 16.24 -11.15 -30.48
C GLY A 345 17.58 -11.10 -31.22
N ARG A 346 17.58 -11.12 -32.56
CA ARG A 346 18.80 -10.95 -33.37
C ARG A 346 19.41 -9.56 -33.24
N ALA A 347 18.60 -8.51 -33.17
CA ALA A 347 19.08 -7.13 -33.02
C ALA A 347 19.69 -6.89 -31.62
N MET A 348 18.99 -7.31 -30.57
CA MET A 348 19.40 -7.09 -29.18
C MET A 348 20.65 -7.89 -28.78
N ARG A 349 20.97 -8.96 -29.50
CA ARG A 349 22.15 -9.81 -29.24
C ARG A 349 23.48 -9.03 -29.21
N ARG A 350 23.56 -7.88 -29.89
CA ARG A 350 24.79 -7.06 -29.97
C ARG A 350 24.67 -5.72 -29.25
N ASP A 351 23.56 -5.47 -28.57
CA ASP A 351 23.27 -4.20 -27.91
C ASP A 351 22.75 -4.45 -26.49
N PRO A 352 23.65 -4.51 -25.49
CA PRO A 352 23.28 -4.82 -24.12
C PRO A 352 22.38 -3.75 -23.49
N VAL A 353 22.53 -2.47 -23.87
CA VAL A 353 21.70 -1.37 -23.35
C VAL A 353 20.28 -1.48 -23.90
N ALA A 354 20.13 -1.74 -25.20
CA ALA A 354 18.81 -1.95 -25.78
C ALA A 354 18.14 -3.23 -25.24
N LEU A 355 18.90 -4.30 -25.01
CA LEU A 355 18.40 -5.51 -24.37
C LEU A 355 17.92 -5.24 -22.93
N TRP A 356 18.68 -4.44 -22.17
CA TRP A 356 18.34 -4.05 -20.81
C TRP A 356 17.01 -3.29 -20.77
N TRP A 357 16.87 -2.25 -21.60
CA TRP A 357 15.64 -1.48 -21.70
C TRP A 357 14.46 -2.32 -22.17
N LEU A 358 14.66 -3.25 -23.10
CA LEU A 358 13.59 -4.14 -23.53
C LEU A 358 13.12 -5.08 -22.41
N LEU A 359 14.03 -5.63 -21.62
CA LEU A 359 13.69 -6.49 -20.48
C LEU A 359 12.98 -5.68 -19.40
N ALA A 360 13.52 -4.49 -19.07
CA ALA A 360 12.85 -3.54 -18.19
C ALA A 360 11.46 -3.23 -18.73
N GLN A 361 11.28 -3.05 -20.06
CA GLN A 361 10.01 -2.83 -20.77
C GLN A 361 9.07 -4.04 -20.90
N LYS A 362 9.49 -5.23 -20.47
CA LYS A 362 8.67 -6.45 -20.51
C LYS A 362 8.50 -7.10 -19.13
N THR A 363 8.78 -6.34 -18.07
CA THR A 363 8.65 -6.75 -16.66
C THR A 363 7.60 -5.91 -15.93
N PRO A 364 6.52 -6.46 -15.35
CA PRO A 364 6.26 -7.89 -15.21
C PRO A 364 5.97 -8.54 -16.58
N PRO A 365 6.34 -9.81 -16.76
CA PRO A 365 5.99 -10.55 -17.98
C PRO A 365 4.46 -10.57 -18.17
N PRO A 366 3.95 -10.49 -19.41
CA PRO A 366 2.52 -10.51 -19.67
C PRO A 366 1.88 -11.80 -19.11
N SER A 367 0.77 -11.63 -18.40
CA SER A 367 -0.05 -12.71 -17.86
C SER A 367 -1.53 -12.40 -18.07
N THR A 368 -2.35 -13.44 -18.25
CA THR A 368 -3.81 -13.34 -18.24
C THR A 368 -4.39 -13.39 -16.83
N ASP A 369 -3.55 -13.72 -15.84
CA ASP A 369 -3.90 -13.75 -14.44
C ASP A 369 -3.64 -12.37 -13.82
N ALA A 370 -4.71 -11.70 -13.40
CA ALA A 370 -4.65 -10.38 -12.78
C ALA A 370 -3.82 -10.40 -11.49
N CYS A 371 -3.92 -11.47 -10.70
CA CYS A 371 -3.18 -11.61 -9.44
C CYS A 371 -1.67 -11.63 -9.71
N GLN A 372 -1.21 -12.36 -10.73
CA GLN A 372 0.21 -12.38 -11.11
C GLN A 372 0.71 -11.02 -11.59
N THR A 373 -0.13 -10.28 -12.32
CA THR A 373 0.22 -8.95 -12.82
C THR A 373 0.36 -7.96 -11.67
N GLN A 374 -0.63 -7.93 -10.75
CA GLN A 374 -0.62 -7.07 -9.58
C GLN A 374 0.51 -7.42 -8.62
N ALA A 375 0.73 -8.71 -8.33
CA ALA A 375 1.85 -9.18 -7.52
C ALA A 375 3.21 -8.79 -8.13
N GLY A 376 3.33 -8.89 -9.46
CA GLY A 376 4.52 -8.44 -10.19
C GLY A 376 4.78 -6.94 -10.05
N LEU A 377 3.76 -6.10 -10.19
CA LEU A 377 3.88 -4.65 -9.98
C LEU A 377 4.28 -4.32 -8.53
N MET A 378 3.67 -4.97 -7.55
CA MET A 378 4.02 -4.78 -6.13
C MET A 378 5.47 -5.17 -5.84
N VAL A 379 5.96 -6.27 -6.41
CA VAL A 379 7.38 -6.66 -6.29
C VAL A 379 8.30 -5.60 -6.90
N LEU A 380 7.97 -5.04 -8.06
CA LEU A 380 8.76 -3.97 -8.68
C LEU A 380 8.77 -2.70 -7.82
N VAL A 381 7.61 -2.26 -7.34
CA VAL A 381 7.48 -1.08 -6.47
C VAL A 381 8.29 -1.27 -5.19
N ALA A 382 8.12 -2.41 -4.52
CA ALA A 382 8.86 -2.71 -3.29
C ALA A 382 10.38 -2.85 -3.52
N THR A 383 10.80 -3.38 -4.67
CA THR A 383 12.22 -3.46 -5.05
C THR A 383 12.79 -2.06 -5.30
N ALA A 384 12.07 -1.20 -6.03
CA ALA A 384 12.47 0.17 -6.29
C ALA A 384 12.50 1.02 -5.00
N ALA A 385 11.58 0.74 -4.07
CA ALA A 385 11.52 1.34 -2.74
C ALA A 385 12.61 0.84 -1.77
N GLN A 386 13.46 -0.12 -2.21
CA GLN A 386 14.53 -0.69 -1.39
C GLN A 386 14.03 -1.31 -0.07
N ILE A 387 12.91 -2.04 -0.13
CA ILE A 387 12.34 -2.66 1.07
C ILE A 387 13.37 -3.57 1.75
N THR A 388 13.55 -3.39 3.06
CA THR A 388 14.43 -4.24 3.89
C THR A 388 13.69 -5.36 4.60
N ASP A 389 12.37 -5.24 4.68
CA ASP A 389 11.46 -6.19 5.30
C ASP A 389 11.18 -7.39 4.39
N ASN A 390 10.36 -8.33 4.87
CA ASN A 390 9.94 -9.47 4.08
C ASN A 390 9.08 -9.01 2.88
N LEU A 391 9.70 -9.00 1.69
CA LEU A 391 9.07 -8.66 0.42
C LEU A 391 7.80 -9.49 0.16
N ASP A 392 7.90 -10.81 0.34
CA ASP A 392 6.79 -11.73 0.06
C ASP A 392 5.60 -11.48 0.99
N ALA A 393 5.85 -11.17 2.27
CA ALA A 393 4.80 -10.81 3.22
C ALA A 393 4.15 -9.46 2.87
N THR A 394 4.96 -8.47 2.49
CA THR A 394 4.44 -7.16 2.06
C THR A 394 3.53 -7.28 0.84
N VAL A 395 3.91 -8.10 -0.14
CA VAL A 395 3.08 -8.35 -1.33
C VAL A 395 1.80 -9.11 -0.95
N ALA A 396 1.88 -10.07 -0.01
CA ALA A 396 0.70 -10.78 0.47
C ALA A 396 -0.31 -9.84 1.16
N ASP A 397 0.18 -8.94 2.03
CA ASP A 397 -0.65 -7.94 2.72
C ASP A 397 -1.36 -7.03 1.70
N LEU A 398 -0.63 -6.54 0.70
CA LEU A 398 -1.17 -5.64 -0.32
C LEU A 398 -2.15 -6.35 -1.27
N LEU A 399 -1.89 -7.60 -1.66
CA LEU A 399 -2.84 -8.41 -2.43
C LEU A 399 -4.12 -8.68 -1.63
N GLY A 400 -3.97 -8.99 -0.33
CA GLY A 400 -5.09 -9.12 0.59
C GLY A 400 -5.90 -7.82 0.70
N ALA A 401 -5.22 -6.67 0.73
CA ALA A 401 -5.87 -5.36 0.74
C ALA A 401 -6.64 -5.03 -0.53
N ILE A 402 -6.34 -5.67 -1.68
CA ILE A 402 -7.15 -5.60 -2.92
C ILE A 402 -8.38 -6.52 -2.85
N GLY A 403 -8.33 -7.55 -2.00
CA GLY A 403 -9.37 -8.56 -1.84
C GLY A 403 -8.98 -9.95 -2.37
N TRP A 404 -7.71 -10.19 -2.71
CA TRP A 404 -7.26 -11.54 -3.04
C TRP A 404 -7.20 -12.41 -1.80
N MET A 405 -7.70 -13.64 -1.92
CA MET A 405 -7.70 -14.64 -0.86
C MET A 405 -7.20 -15.98 -1.39
N SER A 406 -6.81 -16.86 -0.48
CA SER A 406 -6.57 -18.26 -0.80
C SER A 406 -7.87 -18.96 -1.26
N ALA A 407 -7.74 -20.07 -1.97
CA ALA A 407 -8.88 -20.85 -2.47
C ALA A 407 -9.79 -21.40 -1.35
N ASP A 408 -9.27 -21.50 -0.13
CA ASP A 408 -10.01 -21.90 1.08
C ASP A 408 -10.60 -20.71 1.86
N GLY A 409 -10.50 -19.49 1.32
CA GLY A 409 -11.02 -18.27 1.95
C GLY A 409 -10.11 -17.69 3.04
N THR A 410 -8.91 -18.26 3.26
CA THR A 410 -7.94 -17.72 4.21
C THR A 410 -7.11 -16.57 3.61
N GLN A 411 -6.49 -15.78 4.49
CA GLN A 411 -5.57 -14.72 4.08
C GLN A 411 -4.38 -15.28 3.30
N LEU A 412 -3.91 -14.51 2.31
CA LEU A 412 -2.75 -14.89 1.53
C LEU A 412 -1.50 -14.94 2.42
N THR A 413 -0.74 -16.01 2.27
CA THR A 413 0.58 -16.14 2.89
C THR A 413 1.66 -15.55 1.98
N GLY A 414 2.81 -15.18 2.55
CA GLY A 414 3.97 -14.76 1.75
C GLY A 414 4.39 -15.80 0.71
N SER A 415 4.26 -17.10 1.00
CA SER A 415 4.55 -18.16 0.01
C SER A 415 3.60 -18.11 -1.19
N MET A 416 2.32 -17.82 -0.98
CA MET A 416 1.34 -17.66 -2.05
C MET A 416 1.64 -16.42 -2.90
N ALA A 417 1.97 -15.30 -2.26
CA ALA A 417 2.38 -14.07 -2.95
C ALA A 417 3.66 -14.28 -3.78
N SER A 418 4.65 -15.00 -3.23
CA SER A 418 5.88 -15.37 -3.93
C SER A 418 5.60 -16.21 -5.18
N TYR A 419 4.62 -17.13 -5.12
CA TYR A 419 4.18 -17.91 -6.27
C TYR A 419 3.47 -17.04 -7.31
N ALA A 420 2.58 -16.13 -6.89
CA ALA A 420 1.91 -15.20 -7.79
C ALA A 420 2.90 -14.27 -8.51
N ALA A 421 3.93 -13.79 -7.81
CA ALA A 421 4.97 -12.93 -8.39
C ALA A 421 6.13 -13.70 -9.06
N TRP A 422 6.07 -15.04 -9.11
CA TRP A 422 7.21 -15.89 -9.48
C TRP A 422 7.89 -15.46 -10.78
N HIS A 423 7.11 -15.22 -11.84
CA HIS A 423 7.65 -14.87 -13.15
C HIS A 423 8.38 -13.53 -13.16
N THR A 424 7.91 -12.55 -12.39
CA THR A 424 8.55 -11.24 -12.24
C THR A 424 9.83 -11.37 -11.43
N ALA A 425 9.76 -12.07 -10.29
CA ALA A 425 10.92 -12.35 -9.45
C ALA A 425 12.01 -13.13 -10.21
N ALA A 426 11.62 -14.05 -11.10
CA ALA A 426 12.55 -14.80 -11.92
C ALA A 426 13.35 -13.90 -12.87
N VAL A 427 12.70 -12.91 -13.52
CA VAL A 427 13.39 -11.91 -14.34
C VAL A 427 14.35 -11.09 -13.49
N LEU A 428 13.88 -10.56 -12.35
CA LEU A 428 14.68 -9.76 -11.42
C LEU A 428 15.94 -10.50 -10.96
N ARG A 429 15.81 -11.77 -10.58
CA ARG A 429 16.97 -12.62 -10.25
C ARG A 429 17.91 -12.82 -11.43
N ARG A 430 17.38 -13.06 -12.64
CA ARG A 430 18.23 -13.24 -13.84
C ARG A 430 18.97 -11.98 -14.26
N VAL A 431 18.45 -10.79 -13.94
CA VAL A 431 19.17 -9.53 -14.21
C VAL A 431 20.07 -9.08 -13.06
N GLY A 432 20.18 -9.87 -11.98
CA GLY A 432 21.00 -9.54 -10.81
C GLY A 432 20.43 -8.44 -9.92
N ALA A 433 19.09 -8.31 -9.88
CA ALA A 433 18.43 -7.27 -9.11
C ALA A 433 18.48 -7.49 -7.58
N PHE A 434 18.90 -8.66 -7.12
CA PHE A 434 18.99 -9.03 -5.71
C PHE A 434 20.39 -9.51 -5.34
N THR A 435 20.79 -9.31 -4.07
CA THR A 435 22.05 -9.83 -3.54
C THR A 435 22.06 -11.36 -3.57
N ASP A 436 23.20 -11.92 -3.96
CA ASP A 436 23.43 -13.37 -4.01
C ASP A 436 24.13 -13.78 -2.71
N ASP A 437 23.36 -13.87 -1.62
CA ASP A 437 23.92 -14.17 -0.29
C ASP A 437 24.22 -15.67 -0.08
N GLY A 438 24.07 -16.51 -1.12
CA GLY A 438 24.53 -17.91 -1.12
C GLY A 438 23.84 -18.85 -0.14
N ASP A 439 22.94 -18.35 0.70
CA ASP A 439 22.12 -19.11 1.62
C ASP A 439 20.73 -19.37 1.04
N PHE A 440 20.12 -20.48 1.44
CA PHE A 440 18.69 -20.75 1.20
C PHE A 440 17.76 -19.75 1.92
N ASP A 441 18.31 -18.72 2.58
CA ASP A 441 17.57 -17.60 3.16
C ASP A 441 16.95 -16.77 2.03
N ARG A 442 15.62 -16.83 1.93
CA ARG A 442 14.83 -16.20 0.86
C ARG A 442 14.78 -14.68 0.94
N ARG A 443 15.44 -14.06 1.92
CA ARG A 443 15.50 -12.61 2.13
C ARG A 443 16.36 -11.95 1.06
N GLN A 444 15.76 -11.73 -0.10
CA GLN A 444 16.34 -11.03 -1.24
C GLN A 444 16.43 -9.53 -0.93
N ARG A 445 17.65 -8.99 -0.85
CA ARG A 445 17.88 -7.53 -0.74
C ARG A 445 18.11 -6.94 -2.13
N PRO A 446 17.42 -5.85 -2.52
CA PRO A 446 17.68 -5.19 -3.79
C PRO A 446 19.13 -4.71 -3.92
N THR A 447 19.76 -4.96 -5.08
CA THR A 447 21.04 -4.33 -5.44
C THR A 447 20.78 -2.91 -5.95
N PRO A 448 21.77 -1.98 -5.91
CA PRO A 448 21.60 -0.65 -6.51
C PRO A 448 21.19 -0.72 -7.98
N ASP A 449 21.78 -1.64 -8.74
CA ASP A 449 21.43 -1.90 -10.14
C ASP A 449 20.00 -2.45 -10.29
N GLY A 450 19.58 -3.32 -9.36
CA GLY A 450 18.22 -3.85 -9.29
C GLY A 450 17.15 -2.81 -9.05
N VAL A 451 17.43 -1.83 -8.18
CA VAL A 451 16.57 -0.67 -7.92
C VAL A 451 16.38 0.14 -9.21
N ILE A 452 17.48 0.43 -9.92
CA ILE A 452 17.44 1.17 -11.20
C ILE A 452 16.61 0.39 -12.24
N PHE A 453 16.79 -0.93 -12.34
CA PHE A 453 16.02 -1.78 -13.24
C PHE A 453 14.52 -1.81 -12.88
N ALA A 454 14.19 -1.89 -11.59
CA ALA A 454 12.81 -1.87 -11.13
C ALA A 454 12.12 -0.54 -11.43
N ARG A 455 12.80 0.59 -11.22
CA ARG A 455 12.30 1.92 -11.62
C ARG A 455 12.04 1.99 -13.12
N ALA A 456 12.99 1.55 -13.94
CA ALA A 456 12.85 1.51 -15.40
C ALA A 456 11.68 0.64 -15.88
N ALA A 457 11.37 -0.41 -15.13
CA ALA A 457 10.24 -1.29 -15.43
C ALA A 457 8.89 -0.62 -15.14
N LEU A 458 8.85 0.30 -14.17
CA LEU A 458 7.66 1.01 -13.72
C LEU A 458 7.39 2.30 -14.52
N THR A 459 8.41 3.06 -14.92
CA THR A 459 8.29 4.39 -15.54
C THR A 459 7.94 4.38 -17.04
N ARG A 460 7.02 3.51 -17.47
CA ARG A 460 6.71 3.32 -18.90
C ARG A 460 5.54 4.12 -19.42
#